data_AF-A0A6P5RJX1-F1
#
_entry.id   AF-A0A6P5RJX1-F1
#
_cell.length_a   1.000
_cell.length_b   1.000
_cell.length_c   1.000
_cell.angle_alpha   90.00
_cell.angle_beta   90.00
_cell.angle_gamma   90.00
#
_symmetry.space_group_name_H-M   'P 1'
#
loop_
_entity.id
_entity.type
_entity.pdbx_description
1 polymer ?
#
loop_
_entity_poly.entity_id
_entity_poly.type
_entity_poly.pdbx_seq_one_letter_code
_entity_poly.pdbx_strand_id
1 'polypeptide(L)'
;MGVDANSGMFPLAYAYVEIESNSAWLWFLELLSGDLNITNIHGYVFTTNKQKGLIDVVDALFSHAEHNHCLKHPYGNFYLEHRGLALKHQMKAIGRATTVPWFDVEMRKMLEFSKPAHDWLAEKDPRHWSRAYFKTDPKCDMLMNNLCEAFNHSIMDARDKPVLTMLERIRLYIMLLMAGRRVFCEKWHGQVGPRIRKILEKNKGKAQWCIPKATGQNRFEVMHHIGRNFAVDLNTHSCSCHAWDLNGIPCLHACAAISWFHGNPEDFCDAVYKKEAYLRAYEPMIMPMTSQDQWMKINLPRLLPPKYHKQPGRPKKTRKQAFDDPKQPANPYKLPRYDVLLKCGNCRGEGHN
;
A
#
# COMPACT_ATOMS: atom_id res chain seq x y z
N MET A 1 -5.46 -7.52 -3.68
CA MET A 1 -4.48 -7.74 -2.59
C MET A 1 -5.02 -7.07 -1.34
N GLY A 2 -5.01 -7.76 -0.20
CA GLY A 2 -5.31 -7.18 1.11
C GLY A 2 -4.03 -6.88 1.91
N VAL A 3 -4.24 -6.40 3.14
CA VAL A 3 -3.19 -6.12 4.13
C VAL A 3 -3.43 -6.98 5.35
N ASP A 4 -2.40 -7.67 5.84
CA ASP A 4 -2.49 -8.44 7.08
C ASP A 4 -2.28 -7.56 8.33
N ALA A 5 -2.56 -8.12 9.51
CA ALA A 5 -2.39 -7.47 10.81
C ALA A 5 -0.94 -7.05 11.15
N ASN A 6 0.05 -7.42 10.34
CA ASN A 6 1.44 -6.97 10.47
C ASN A 6 1.81 -6.00 9.34
N SER A 7 0.84 -5.34 8.70
CA SER A 7 1.04 -4.51 7.51
C SER A 7 1.77 -5.24 6.37
N GLY A 8 1.51 -6.54 6.27
CA GLY A 8 2.03 -7.44 5.25
C GLY A 8 1.10 -7.60 4.07
N MET A 9 1.62 -8.19 3.01
CA MET A 9 0.85 -8.49 1.81
C MET A 9 -0.03 -9.72 2.06
N PHE A 10 -1.33 -9.59 1.83
CA PHE A 10 -2.29 -10.70 1.90
C PHE A 10 -2.89 -10.98 0.51
N PRO A 11 -2.51 -12.07 -0.19
CA PRO A 11 -3.17 -12.47 -1.43
C PRO A 11 -4.62 -12.89 -1.14
N LEU A 12 -5.58 -12.06 -1.52
CA LEU A 12 -7.01 -12.27 -1.27
C LEU A 12 -7.66 -13.08 -2.39
N ALA A 13 -7.56 -12.58 -3.61
CA ALA A 13 -8.09 -13.21 -4.82
C ALA A 13 -7.24 -12.81 -6.03
N TYR A 14 -7.23 -13.65 -7.06
CA TYR A 14 -6.62 -13.35 -8.36
C TYR A 14 -7.46 -13.98 -9.48
N ALA A 15 -7.40 -13.37 -10.67
CA ALA A 15 -8.04 -13.90 -11.86
C ALA A 15 -7.08 -13.89 -13.05
N TYR A 16 -7.27 -14.85 -13.95
CA TYR A 16 -6.68 -14.83 -15.29
C TYR A 16 -7.76 -14.41 -16.27
N VAL A 17 -7.53 -13.30 -16.97
CA VAL A 17 -8.47 -12.72 -17.95
C VAL A 17 -7.76 -12.48 -19.26
N GLU A 18 -8.50 -12.58 -20.38
CA GLU A 18 -7.94 -12.39 -21.72
C GLU A 18 -7.45 -10.95 -21.94
N ILE A 19 -8.26 -9.99 -21.49
CA ILE A 19 -7.99 -8.55 -21.60
C ILE A 19 -8.45 -7.89 -20.30
N GLU A 20 -7.68 -6.90 -19.84
CA GLU A 20 -8.10 -6.02 -18.77
C GLU A 20 -9.13 -5.02 -19.31
N SER A 21 -10.42 -5.30 -19.07
CA SER A 21 -11.55 -4.47 -19.50
C SER A 21 -12.46 -4.11 -18.32
N ASN A 22 -13.35 -3.13 -18.52
CA ASN A 22 -14.38 -2.80 -17.53
C ASN A 22 -15.27 -4.03 -17.23
N SER A 23 -15.67 -4.80 -18.25
CA SER A 23 -16.44 -6.03 -18.07
C SER A 23 -15.71 -7.11 -17.27
N ALA A 24 -14.39 -7.26 -17.47
CA ALA A 24 -13.59 -8.21 -16.69
C ALA A 24 -13.46 -7.77 -15.22
N TRP A 25 -13.33 -6.46 -14.96
CA TRP A 25 -13.32 -5.92 -13.62
C TRP A 25 -14.67 -6.06 -12.91
N LEU A 26 -15.78 -5.79 -13.61
CA LEU A 26 -17.14 -5.98 -13.10
C LEU A 26 -17.36 -7.44 -12.67
N TRP A 27 -17.14 -8.38 -13.59
CA TRP A 27 -17.25 -9.81 -13.32
C TRP A 27 -16.39 -10.24 -12.11
N PHE A 28 -15.14 -9.80 -12.05
CA PHE A 28 -14.24 -10.18 -10.96
C PHE A 28 -14.70 -9.62 -9.61
N LEU A 29 -15.14 -8.36 -9.56
CA LEU A 29 -15.55 -7.70 -8.33
C LEU A 29 -16.94 -8.16 -7.85
N GLU A 30 -17.85 -8.54 -8.75
CA GLU A 30 -19.12 -9.20 -8.40
C GLU A 30 -18.87 -10.54 -7.70
N LEU A 31 -18.00 -11.39 -8.27
CA LEU A 31 -17.62 -12.67 -7.65
C LEU A 31 -16.94 -12.44 -6.30
N LEU A 32 -16.00 -11.49 -6.23
CA LEU A 32 -15.31 -11.18 -4.97
C LEU A 32 -16.29 -10.69 -3.90
N SER A 33 -17.26 -9.85 -4.28
CA SER A 33 -18.30 -9.35 -3.37
C SER A 33 -19.17 -10.49 -2.83
N GLY A 34 -19.58 -11.39 -3.72
CA GLY A 34 -20.36 -12.59 -3.36
C GLY A 34 -19.60 -13.52 -2.43
N ASP A 35 -18.35 -13.86 -2.77
CA ASP A 35 -17.52 -14.78 -1.99
C ASP A 35 -17.18 -14.22 -0.60
N LEU A 36 -17.01 -12.91 -0.48
CA LEU A 36 -16.75 -12.24 0.81
C LEU A 36 -18.03 -11.85 1.54
N ASN A 37 -19.20 -12.11 0.95
CA ASN A 37 -20.51 -11.71 1.45
C ASN A 37 -20.52 -10.24 1.93
N ILE A 38 -20.05 -9.33 1.06
CA ILE A 38 -19.92 -7.90 1.39
C ILE A 38 -21.31 -7.29 1.53
N THR A 39 -21.83 -7.30 2.76
CA THR A 39 -23.11 -6.67 3.13
C THR A 39 -22.90 -5.31 3.80
N ASN A 40 -21.80 -5.15 4.56
CA ASN A 40 -21.39 -3.89 5.16
C ASN A 40 -20.15 -3.31 4.44
N ILE A 41 -20.41 -2.53 3.41
CA ILE A 41 -19.41 -1.80 2.61
C ILE A 41 -18.61 -0.76 3.40
N HIS A 42 -19.04 -0.34 4.58
CA HIS A 42 -18.26 0.60 5.42
C HIS A 42 -17.02 -0.03 6.04
N GLY A 43 -16.93 -1.36 6.11
CA GLY A 43 -15.76 -2.07 6.61
C GLY A 43 -14.63 -2.22 5.59
N TYR A 44 -14.81 -1.76 4.34
CA TYR A 44 -13.86 -1.98 3.26
C TYR A 44 -13.30 -0.67 2.70
N VAL A 45 -12.00 -0.69 2.43
CA VAL A 45 -11.29 0.38 1.70
C VAL A 45 -10.72 -0.22 0.43
N PHE A 46 -11.19 0.27 -0.71
CA PHE A 46 -10.60 -0.07 -2.00
C PHE A 46 -9.46 0.92 -2.27
N THR A 47 -8.26 0.42 -2.56
CA THR A 47 -7.16 1.27 -3.04
C THR A 47 -6.78 0.87 -4.46
N THR A 48 -7.06 1.72 -5.44
CA THR A 48 -6.81 1.40 -6.85
C THR A 48 -5.77 2.32 -7.48
N ASN A 49 -5.18 1.88 -8.59
CA ASN A 49 -4.11 2.56 -9.32
C ASN A 49 -4.63 3.46 -10.47
N LYS A 50 -5.89 3.93 -10.40
CA LYS A 50 -6.59 4.69 -11.45
C LYS A 50 -6.52 4.07 -12.87
N GLN A 51 -6.45 2.74 -12.99
CA GLN A 51 -6.65 2.10 -14.30
C GLN A 51 -8.06 2.41 -14.83
N LYS A 52 -8.16 2.74 -16.12
CA LYS A 52 -9.44 3.07 -16.77
C LYS A 52 -10.42 1.92 -16.59
N GLY A 53 -11.65 2.23 -16.17
CA GLY A 53 -12.73 1.27 -15.93
C GLY A 53 -12.78 0.65 -14.53
N LEU A 54 -11.66 0.57 -13.79
CA LEU A 54 -11.65 -0.01 -12.44
C LEU A 54 -12.32 0.91 -11.41
N ILE A 55 -12.14 2.23 -11.55
CA ILE A 55 -12.78 3.21 -10.65
C ILE A 55 -14.29 3.12 -10.81
N ASP A 56 -14.78 3.21 -12.05
CA ASP A 56 -16.21 3.20 -12.35
C ASP A 56 -16.92 1.95 -11.84
N VAL A 57 -16.26 0.77 -11.92
CA VAL A 57 -16.80 -0.48 -11.40
C VAL A 57 -16.83 -0.50 -9.87
N VAL A 58 -15.77 0.00 -9.22
CA VAL A 58 -15.75 0.08 -7.74
C VAL A 58 -16.84 1.02 -7.25
N ASP A 59 -17.02 2.18 -7.88
CA ASP A 59 -18.07 3.13 -7.52
C ASP A 59 -19.47 2.55 -7.76
N ALA A 60 -19.67 1.77 -8.83
CA ALA A 60 -20.93 1.13 -9.14
C ALA A 60 -21.31 0.01 -8.16
N LEU A 61 -20.34 -0.83 -7.77
CA LEU A 61 -20.59 -1.99 -6.90
C LEU A 61 -20.49 -1.66 -5.40
N PHE A 62 -19.69 -0.66 -5.02
CA PHE A 62 -19.33 -0.35 -3.64
C PHE A 62 -19.46 1.15 -3.34
N SER A 63 -20.56 1.77 -3.76
CA SER A 63 -20.80 3.23 -3.70
C SER A 63 -20.63 3.90 -2.33
N HIS A 64 -20.73 3.16 -1.22
CA HIS A 64 -20.49 3.68 0.13
C HIS A 64 -19.20 3.17 0.80
N ALA A 65 -18.42 2.34 0.12
CA ALA A 65 -17.07 1.99 0.53
C ALA A 65 -16.12 3.18 0.32
N GLU A 66 -15.08 3.26 1.14
CA GLU A 66 -14.04 4.25 0.88
C GLU A 66 -13.20 3.81 -0.32
N HIS A 67 -13.04 4.69 -1.29
CA HIS A 67 -12.22 4.44 -2.47
C HIS A 67 -11.04 5.39 -2.53
N ASN A 68 -9.85 4.86 -2.23
CA ASN A 68 -8.61 5.60 -2.24
C ASN A 68 -7.85 5.38 -3.56
N HIS A 69 -7.28 6.46 -4.07
CA HIS A 69 -6.36 6.47 -5.19
C HIS A 69 -4.93 6.34 -4.67
N CYS A 70 -4.22 5.30 -5.11
CA CYS A 70 -2.80 5.18 -4.85
C CYS A 70 -2.05 6.41 -5.40
N LEU A 71 -1.35 7.15 -4.53
CA LEU A 71 -0.62 8.38 -4.84
C LEU A 71 0.39 8.22 -5.99
N LYS A 72 0.86 7.00 -6.25
CA LYS A 72 1.80 6.73 -7.35
C LYS A 72 1.23 7.14 -8.72
N HIS A 73 -0.07 6.99 -8.94
CA HIS A 73 -0.69 7.33 -10.23
C HIS A 73 -0.92 8.84 -10.38
N PRO A 74 -1.59 9.55 -9.45
CA PRO A 74 -1.64 11.00 -9.46
C PRO A 74 -0.24 11.61 -9.56
N TYR A 75 0.75 11.06 -8.86
CA TYR A 75 2.14 11.50 -9.00
C TYR A 75 2.70 11.30 -10.42
N GLY A 76 2.42 10.16 -11.06
CA GLY A 76 2.85 9.91 -12.44
C GLY A 76 2.32 10.97 -13.40
N ASN A 77 1.04 11.32 -13.30
CA ASN A 77 0.43 12.36 -14.14
C ASN A 77 0.95 13.75 -13.76
N PHE A 78 1.02 14.05 -12.46
CA PHE A 78 1.57 15.29 -11.93
C PHE A 78 2.99 15.52 -12.43
N TYR A 79 3.85 14.50 -12.42
CA TYR A 79 5.25 14.63 -12.85
C TYR A 79 5.40 14.89 -14.35
N LEU A 80 4.43 14.47 -15.19
CA LEU A 80 4.47 14.76 -16.63
C LEU A 80 4.37 16.27 -16.90
N GLU A 81 3.56 16.97 -16.12
CA GLU A 81 3.27 18.41 -16.26
C GLU A 81 4.11 19.29 -15.31
N HIS A 82 4.42 18.76 -14.12
CA HIS A 82 5.07 19.47 -13.02
C HIS A 82 6.33 18.72 -12.56
N ARG A 83 7.43 18.93 -13.28
CA ARG A 83 8.71 18.28 -12.98
C ARG A 83 9.44 18.98 -11.84
N GLY A 84 9.98 18.19 -10.92
CA GLY A 84 10.87 18.70 -9.87
C GLY A 84 10.82 17.86 -8.60
N LEU A 85 11.97 17.67 -7.97
CA LEU A 85 12.07 16.90 -6.73
C LEU A 85 11.35 17.62 -5.57
N ALA A 86 11.43 18.95 -5.51
CA ALA A 86 10.71 19.76 -4.52
C ALA A 86 9.19 19.61 -4.64
N LEU A 87 8.63 19.76 -5.85
CA LEU A 87 7.19 19.59 -6.11
C LEU A 87 6.73 18.16 -5.78
N LYS A 88 7.53 17.14 -6.11
CA LYS A 88 7.28 15.75 -5.70
C LYS A 88 7.19 15.61 -4.18
N HIS A 89 8.15 16.15 -3.45
CA HIS A 89 8.16 16.07 -2.00
C HIS A 89 6.98 16.83 -1.39
N GLN A 90 6.62 17.98 -1.94
CA GLN A 90 5.49 18.77 -1.49
C GLN A 90 4.16 18.05 -1.74
N MET A 91 3.95 17.47 -2.92
CA MET A 91 2.76 16.65 -3.20
C MET A 91 2.64 15.46 -2.23
N LYS A 92 3.77 14.81 -1.92
CA LYS A 92 3.80 13.73 -0.92
C LYS A 92 3.50 14.24 0.49
N ALA A 93 3.94 15.45 0.84
CA ALA A 93 3.63 16.07 2.14
C ALA A 93 2.14 16.36 2.26
N ILE A 94 1.53 16.92 1.21
CA ILE A 94 0.08 17.17 1.13
C ILE A 94 -0.71 15.87 1.32
N GLY A 95 -0.44 14.83 0.51
CA GLY A 95 -1.18 13.57 0.61
C GLY A 95 -0.97 12.84 1.95
N ARG A 96 0.14 13.10 2.64
CA ARG A 96 0.45 12.52 3.95
C ARG A 96 -0.07 13.32 5.14
N ALA A 97 -0.52 14.56 4.93
CA ALA A 97 -1.12 15.35 5.99
C ALA A 97 -2.30 14.59 6.58
N THR A 98 -2.37 14.52 7.90
CA THR A 98 -3.37 13.72 8.62
C THR A 98 -4.55 14.56 9.11
N THR A 99 -4.47 15.88 9.03
CA THR A 99 -5.54 16.80 9.41
C THR A 99 -5.78 17.84 8.32
N VAL A 100 -7.01 18.33 8.20
CA VAL A 100 -7.37 19.38 7.23
C VAL A 100 -6.50 20.64 7.41
N PRO A 101 -6.28 21.17 8.63
CA PRO A 101 -5.40 22.34 8.79
C PRO A 101 -3.97 22.11 8.32
N TRP A 102 -3.43 20.89 8.49
CA TRP A 102 -2.09 20.57 7.98
C TRP A 102 -2.09 20.40 6.47
N PHE A 103 -3.15 19.81 5.90
CA PHE A 103 -3.33 19.73 4.46
C PHE A 103 -3.33 21.12 3.82
N ASP A 104 -4.08 22.07 4.38
CA ASP A 104 -4.16 23.45 3.86
C ASP A 104 -2.81 24.18 3.96
N VAL A 105 -2.04 23.95 5.02
CA VAL A 105 -0.66 24.47 5.13
C VAL A 105 0.23 23.91 4.03
N GLU A 106 0.18 22.60 3.77
CA GLU A 106 0.98 21.98 2.72
C GLU A 106 0.51 22.38 1.31
N MET A 107 -0.80 22.63 1.10
CA MET A 107 -1.32 23.19 -0.15
C MET A 107 -0.82 24.61 -0.38
N ARG A 108 -0.79 25.47 0.66
CA ARG A 108 -0.22 26.82 0.54
C ARG A 108 1.27 26.82 0.19
N LYS A 109 2.06 25.93 0.79
CA LYS A 109 3.47 25.75 0.40
C LYS A 109 3.61 25.33 -1.07
N MET A 110 2.71 24.50 -1.59
CA MET A 110 2.70 24.17 -3.03
C MET A 110 2.40 25.41 -3.87
N LEU A 111 1.46 26.25 -3.46
CA LEU A 111 1.15 27.51 -4.15
C LEU A 111 2.37 28.45 -4.20
N GLU A 112 3.14 28.52 -3.11
CA GLU A 112 4.40 29.27 -3.04
C GLU A 112 5.47 28.70 -3.99
N PHE A 113 5.56 27.37 -4.12
CA PHE A 113 6.49 26.75 -5.06
C PHE A 113 6.05 26.86 -6.53
N SER A 114 4.76 26.66 -6.81
CA SER A 114 4.22 26.64 -8.17
C SER A 114 2.69 26.72 -8.14
N LYS A 115 2.15 27.87 -8.55
CA LYS A 115 0.70 28.06 -8.77
C LYS A 115 0.10 27.02 -9.74
N PRO A 116 0.70 26.73 -10.92
CA PRO A 116 0.16 25.69 -11.80
C PRO A 116 0.04 24.32 -11.14
N ALA A 117 1.04 23.92 -10.35
CA ALA A 117 1.02 22.63 -9.64
C ALA A 117 -0.02 22.60 -8.52
N HIS A 118 -0.21 23.72 -7.83
CA HIS A 118 -1.27 23.89 -6.84
C HIS A 118 -2.65 23.75 -7.49
N ASP A 119 -2.91 24.48 -8.57
CA ASP A 119 -4.23 24.51 -9.22
C ASP A 119 -4.59 23.11 -9.76
N TRP A 120 -3.62 22.38 -10.32
CA TRP A 120 -3.80 20.99 -10.75
C TRP A 120 -4.20 20.03 -9.61
N LEU A 121 -3.68 20.25 -8.40
CA LEU A 121 -4.04 19.47 -7.21
C LEU A 121 -5.40 19.90 -6.63
N ALA A 122 -5.70 21.19 -6.65
CA ALA A 122 -6.95 21.76 -6.14
C ALA A 122 -8.19 21.28 -6.93
N GLU A 123 -8.03 20.97 -8.21
CA GLU A 123 -9.09 20.36 -9.03
C GLU A 123 -9.48 18.94 -8.58
N LYS A 124 -8.65 18.27 -7.76
CA LYS A 124 -8.87 16.87 -7.39
C LYS A 124 -9.48 16.76 -6.02
N ASP A 125 -10.54 15.97 -5.92
CA ASP A 125 -11.17 15.69 -4.63
C ASP A 125 -10.17 15.01 -3.66
N PRO A 126 -9.81 15.67 -2.55
CA PRO A 126 -8.81 15.18 -1.60
C PRO A 126 -9.25 13.94 -0.82
N ARG A 127 -10.55 13.64 -0.78
CA ARG A 127 -11.10 12.43 -0.13
C ARG A 127 -10.50 11.14 -0.67
N HIS A 128 -10.05 11.14 -1.92
CA HIS A 128 -9.48 9.96 -2.53
C HIS A 128 -7.95 9.87 -2.45
N TRP A 129 -7.21 10.90 -2.03
CA TRP A 129 -5.74 10.86 -2.13
C TRP A 129 -4.97 11.48 -0.97
N SER A 130 -5.68 12.04 0.02
CA SER A 130 -5.09 12.65 1.20
C SER A 130 -5.61 12.01 2.48
N ARG A 131 -4.68 11.61 3.36
CA ARG A 131 -4.99 11.04 4.69
C ARG A 131 -5.86 11.95 5.55
N ALA A 132 -5.80 13.27 5.35
CA ALA A 132 -6.58 14.25 6.08
C ALA A 132 -8.10 14.08 5.89
N TYR A 133 -8.52 13.35 4.87
CA TYR A 133 -9.92 13.15 4.50
C TYR A 133 -10.34 11.67 4.48
N PHE A 134 -9.44 10.75 4.84
CA PHE A 134 -9.76 9.32 4.92
C PHE A 134 -10.58 9.05 6.19
N LYS A 135 -11.44 8.03 6.14
CA LYS A 135 -12.18 7.55 7.30
C LYS A 135 -11.24 6.83 8.26
N THR A 136 -11.60 6.85 9.54
CA THR A 136 -10.81 6.28 10.63
C THR A 136 -11.23 4.86 11.00
N ASP A 137 -12.45 4.46 10.67
CA ASP A 137 -12.98 3.13 11.00
C ASP A 137 -12.14 1.98 10.42
N PRO A 138 -11.65 2.06 9.16
CA PRO A 138 -10.89 0.95 8.57
C PRO A 138 -9.46 0.80 9.08
N LYS A 139 -8.97 1.74 9.88
CA LYS A 139 -7.59 1.78 10.40
C LYS A 139 -6.51 1.66 9.32
N CYS A 140 -6.77 2.26 8.15
CA CYS A 140 -5.91 2.18 6.97
C CYS A 140 -5.46 3.57 6.52
N ASP A 141 -4.15 3.85 6.63
CA ASP A 141 -3.56 5.11 6.13
C ASP A 141 -2.80 4.92 4.80
N MET A 142 -3.00 3.80 4.11
CA MET A 142 -2.19 3.46 2.95
C MET A 142 -2.41 4.41 1.76
N LEU A 143 -1.31 4.92 1.22
CA LEU A 143 -1.31 5.79 0.04
C LEU A 143 -0.58 5.18 -1.16
N MET A 144 0.05 4.02 -0.99
CA MET A 144 0.98 3.45 -1.97
C MET A 144 0.61 2.01 -2.30
N ASN A 145 0.74 1.64 -3.57
CA ASN A 145 0.44 0.29 -4.06
C ASN A 145 1.64 -0.67 -4.00
N ASN A 146 2.51 -0.50 -3.00
CA ASN A 146 3.74 -1.28 -2.90
C ASN A 146 3.48 -2.78 -2.72
N LEU A 147 2.36 -3.15 -2.09
CA LEU A 147 1.98 -4.54 -1.85
C LEU A 147 1.60 -5.26 -3.17
N CYS A 148 0.82 -4.63 -4.05
CA CYS A 148 0.53 -5.24 -5.35
C CYS A 148 1.77 -5.30 -6.23
N GLU A 149 2.68 -4.32 -6.14
CA GLU A 149 3.94 -4.37 -6.89
C GLU A 149 4.84 -5.52 -6.43
N ALA A 150 4.95 -5.73 -5.11
CA ALA A 150 5.66 -6.87 -4.54
C ALA A 150 5.05 -8.21 -4.98
N PHE A 151 3.71 -8.33 -4.97
CA PHE A 151 3.03 -9.53 -5.46
C PHE A 151 3.33 -9.79 -6.94
N ASN A 152 3.12 -8.76 -7.78
CA ASN A 152 3.34 -8.84 -9.21
C ASN A 152 4.78 -9.26 -9.54
N HIS A 153 5.76 -8.73 -8.81
CA HIS A 153 7.16 -9.14 -8.92
C HIS A 153 7.35 -10.62 -8.57
N SER A 154 6.73 -11.09 -7.48
CA SER A 154 6.86 -12.46 -6.99
C SER A 154 6.32 -13.53 -7.97
N ILE A 155 5.41 -13.13 -8.87
CA ILE A 155 4.80 -14.04 -9.87
C ILE A 155 5.27 -13.81 -11.31
N MET A 156 6.28 -12.97 -11.54
CA MET A 156 6.77 -12.69 -12.91
C MET A 156 7.20 -13.97 -13.64
N ASP A 157 7.94 -14.85 -12.98
CA ASP A 157 8.42 -16.10 -13.58
C ASP A 157 7.29 -17.09 -13.86
N ALA A 158 6.18 -16.99 -13.14
CA ALA A 158 4.99 -17.81 -13.39
C ALA A 158 4.22 -17.31 -14.63
N ARG A 159 4.19 -16.00 -14.87
CA ARG A 159 3.45 -15.39 -15.99
C ARG A 159 3.99 -15.76 -17.37
N ASP A 160 5.25 -16.12 -17.48
CA ASP A 160 5.87 -16.58 -18.72
C ASP A 160 5.63 -18.07 -19.02
N LYS A 161 4.77 -18.76 -18.24
CA LYS A 161 4.49 -20.20 -18.38
C LYS A 161 3.13 -20.45 -19.03
N PRO A 162 2.90 -21.65 -19.61
CA PRO A 162 1.57 -22.07 -20.05
C PRO A 162 0.54 -21.92 -18.93
N VAL A 163 -0.73 -21.64 -19.27
CA VAL A 163 -1.78 -21.26 -18.32
C VAL A 163 -1.88 -22.21 -17.13
N LEU A 164 -1.88 -23.53 -17.36
CA LEU A 164 -1.93 -24.53 -16.28
C LEU A 164 -0.71 -24.43 -15.34
N THR A 165 0.49 -24.35 -15.91
CA THR A 165 1.73 -24.20 -15.14
C THR A 165 1.80 -22.87 -14.39
N MET A 166 1.30 -21.79 -14.99
CA MET A 166 1.21 -20.48 -14.35
C MET A 166 0.28 -20.52 -13.14
N LEU A 167 -0.94 -21.04 -13.31
CA LEU A 167 -1.93 -21.15 -12.23
C LEU A 167 -1.40 -22.03 -11.09
N GLU A 168 -0.78 -23.16 -11.42
CA GLU A 168 -0.20 -24.06 -10.42
C GLU A 168 0.95 -23.41 -9.64
N ARG A 169 1.83 -22.67 -10.32
CA ARG A 169 2.91 -21.91 -9.66
C ARG A 169 2.38 -20.82 -8.73
N ILE A 170 1.35 -20.09 -9.16
CA ILE A 170 0.71 -19.05 -8.34
C ILE A 170 0.03 -19.69 -7.12
N ARG A 171 -0.72 -20.77 -7.31
CA ARG A 171 -1.36 -21.54 -6.23
C ARG A 171 -0.34 -22.01 -5.20
N LEU A 172 0.73 -22.68 -5.64
CA LEU A 172 1.81 -23.16 -4.77
C LEU A 172 2.50 -22.01 -4.02
N TYR A 173 2.77 -20.89 -4.70
CA TYR A 173 3.34 -19.72 -4.07
C TYR A 173 2.45 -19.19 -2.94
N ILE A 174 1.15 -19.02 -3.18
CA ILE A 174 0.21 -18.53 -2.16
C ILE A 174 0.06 -19.56 -1.04
N MET A 175 -0.01 -20.86 -1.34
CA MET A 175 -0.09 -21.94 -0.36
C MET A 175 1.10 -21.92 0.61
N LEU A 176 2.33 -21.88 0.07
CA LEU A 176 3.56 -21.80 0.87
C LEU A 176 3.66 -20.49 1.63
N LEU A 177 3.21 -19.37 1.03
CA LEU A 177 3.15 -18.08 1.69
C LEU A 177 2.23 -18.15 2.91
N MET A 178 0.99 -18.66 2.79
CA MET A 178 0.06 -18.75 3.90
C MET A 178 0.59 -19.69 5.01
N ALA A 179 1.15 -20.84 4.64
CA ALA A 179 1.77 -21.77 5.58
C ALA A 179 2.95 -21.13 6.34
N GLY A 180 3.83 -20.43 5.62
CA GLY A 180 4.96 -19.71 6.22
C GLY A 180 4.52 -18.58 7.14
N ARG A 181 3.39 -17.92 6.86
CA ARG A 181 2.83 -16.85 7.71
C ARG A 181 2.31 -17.40 9.03
N ARG A 182 1.68 -18.58 9.04
CA ARG A 182 1.26 -19.28 10.28
C ARG A 182 2.45 -19.53 11.20
N VAL A 183 3.49 -20.20 10.68
CA VAL A 183 4.73 -20.49 11.44
C VAL A 183 5.45 -19.21 11.86
N PHE A 184 5.41 -18.15 11.04
CA PHE A 184 6.01 -16.87 11.38
C PHE A 184 5.34 -16.21 12.60
N CYS A 185 4.04 -16.39 12.79
CA CYS A 185 3.29 -15.82 13.91
C CYS A 185 3.70 -16.44 15.26
N GLU A 186 4.11 -17.71 15.27
CA GLU A 186 4.59 -18.39 16.48
C GLU A 186 5.83 -17.70 17.07
N LYS A 187 6.64 -17.05 16.22
CA LYS A 187 7.87 -16.34 16.61
C LYS A 187 7.62 -14.92 17.12
N TRP A 188 6.36 -14.49 17.25
CA TRP A 188 6.05 -13.14 17.74
C TRP A 188 6.22 -13.07 19.25
N HIS A 189 7.01 -12.09 19.71
CA HIS A 189 7.26 -11.86 21.12
C HIS A 189 6.36 -10.77 21.69
N GLY A 190 5.03 -10.94 21.69
CA GLY A 190 4.07 -9.94 22.19
C GLY A 190 2.74 -10.00 21.45
N GLN A 191 1.92 -8.96 21.59
CA GLN A 191 0.57 -8.94 21.02
C GLN A 191 0.53 -8.51 19.55
N VAL A 192 1.57 -7.83 19.07
CA VAL A 192 1.64 -7.31 17.69
C VAL A 192 2.84 -7.86 16.94
N GLY A 193 2.76 -7.79 15.61
CA GLY A 193 3.82 -8.29 14.73
C GLY A 193 5.05 -7.39 14.69
N PRO A 194 6.19 -7.91 14.20
CA PRO A 194 7.47 -7.19 14.22
C PRO A 194 7.48 -5.90 13.40
N ARG A 195 6.64 -5.76 12.36
CA ARG A 195 6.54 -4.51 11.59
C ARG A 195 5.79 -3.44 12.39
N ILE A 196 4.70 -3.82 13.06
CA ILE A 196 3.94 -2.92 13.93
C ILE A 196 4.80 -2.50 15.13
N ARG A 197 5.49 -3.45 15.77
CA ARG A 197 6.47 -3.16 16.81
C ARG A 197 7.52 -2.17 16.36
N LYS A 198 8.09 -2.34 15.15
CA LYS A 198 9.06 -1.39 14.60
C LYS A 198 8.48 0.03 14.45
N ILE A 199 7.20 0.16 14.12
CA ILE A 199 6.51 1.46 14.08
C ILE A 199 6.38 2.03 15.49
N LEU A 200 5.96 1.22 16.47
CA LEU A 200 5.85 1.61 17.88
C LEU A 200 7.19 2.07 18.45
N GLU A 201 8.28 1.31 18.25
CA GLU A 201 9.61 1.69 18.72
C GLU A 201 10.10 3.00 18.10
N LYS A 202 9.81 3.23 16.81
CA LYS A 202 10.07 4.52 16.17
C LYS A 202 9.26 5.65 16.81
N ASN A 203 7.99 5.41 17.13
CA ASN A 203 7.13 6.41 17.77
C ASN A 203 7.54 6.67 19.22
N LYS A 204 7.92 5.65 19.99
CA LYS A 204 8.52 5.75 21.33
C LYS A 204 9.81 6.59 21.29
N GLY A 205 10.71 6.28 20.36
CA GLY A 205 11.95 7.07 20.19
C GLY A 205 11.69 8.53 19.81
N LYS A 206 10.54 8.85 19.21
CA LYS A 206 10.12 10.24 18.95
C LYS A 206 9.35 10.88 20.10
N ALA A 207 8.75 10.07 20.98
CA ALA A 207 7.99 10.53 22.14
C ALA A 207 8.87 11.30 23.14
N GLN A 208 10.20 11.11 23.13
CA GLN A 208 11.13 11.92 23.93
C GLN A 208 11.04 13.44 23.63
N TRP A 209 10.54 13.81 22.45
CA TRP A 209 10.33 15.20 22.05
C TRP A 209 8.96 15.77 22.46
N CYS A 210 8.25 15.04 23.34
CA CYS A 210 6.93 15.36 23.82
C CYS A 210 6.91 15.45 25.34
N ILE A 211 6.22 16.47 25.85
CA ILE A 211 5.98 16.67 27.27
C ILE A 211 4.48 16.50 27.51
N PRO A 212 4.04 15.34 28.03
CA PRO A 212 2.64 15.10 28.36
C PRO A 212 2.26 15.82 29.65
N LYS A 213 1.10 16.47 29.66
CA LYS A 213 0.45 17.07 30.82
C LYS A 213 -0.90 16.39 31.01
N ALA A 214 -1.05 15.65 32.10
CA ALA A 214 -2.30 14.97 32.41
C ALA A 214 -3.39 16.01 32.73
N THR A 215 -4.53 15.91 32.06
CA THR A 215 -5.73 16.70 32.40
C THR A 215 -6.68 15.93 33.32
N GLY A 216 -6.51 14.60 33.43
CA GLY A 216 -7.36 13.68 34.18
C GLY A 216 -8.09 12.69 33.27
N GLN A 217 -8.64 11.61 33.83
CA GLN A 217 -9.45 10.63 33.08
C GLN A 217 -8.75 10.05 31.83
N ASN A 218 -7.45 9.74 31.91
CA ASN A 218 -6.62 9.27 30.80
C ASN A 218 -6.56 10.20 29.58
N ARG A 219 -6.75 11.51 29.80
CA ARG A 219 -6.59 12.56 28.80
C ARG A 219 -5.37 13.40 29.08
N PHE A 220 -4.74 13.86 28.00
CA PHE A 220 -3.47 14.58 28.05
C PHE A 220 -3.44 15.72 27.05
N GLU A 221 -2.87 16.84 27.46
CA GLU A 221 -2.29 17.82 26.55
C GLU A 221 -0.80 17.49 26.38
N VAL A 222 -0.38 17.16 25.17
CA VAL A 222 1.00 16.79 24.85
C VAL A 222 1.67 17.91 24.06
N MET A 223 2.63 18.58 24.69
CA MET A 223 3.42 19.62 24.04
C MET A 223 4.58 18.99 23.27
N HIS A 224 4.63 19.23 21.96
CA HIS A 224 5.72 18.78 21.09
C HIS A 224 6.78 19.88 20.94
N HIS A 225 8.06 19.51 20.86
CA HIS A 225 9.19 20.46 20.77
C HIS A 225 9.11 21.49 19.64
N ILE A 226 8.27 21.27 18.62
CA ILE A 226 8.02 22.24 17.53
C ILE A 226 7.03 23.36 17.92
N GLY A 227 6.67 23.48 19.19
CA GLY A 227 5.74 24.49 19.70
C GLY A 227 4.27 24.21 19.38
N ARG A 228 3.89 22.94 19.22
CA ARG A 228 2.49 22.53 18.98
C ARG A 228 2.00 21.63 20.11
N ASN A 229 0.75 21.82 20.49
CA ASN A 229 0.08 20.98 21.49
C ASN A 229 -0.89 20.01 20.82
N PHE A 230 -0.99 18.81 21.40
CA PHE A 230 -1.84 17.74 20.91
C PHE A 230 -2.71 17.21 22.04
N ALA A 231 -4.02 17.14 21.81
CA ALA A 231 -4.92 16.46 22.71
C ALA A 231 -4.82 14.95 22.45
N VAL A 232 -4.66 14.17 23.51
CA VAL A 232 -4.64 12.70 23.47
C VAL A 232 -5.70 12.19 24.42
N ASP A 233 -6.56 11.30 23.95
CA ASP A 233 -7.52 10.56 24.76
C ASP A 233 -7.22 9.07 24.62
N LEU A 234 -6.73 8.47 25.71
CA LEU A 234 -6.34 7.07 25.71
C LEU A 234 -7.52 6.12 25.87
N ASN A 235 -8.70 6.60 26.27
CA ASN A 235 -9.90 5.75 26.37
C ASN A 235 -10.50 5.51 24.99
N THR A 236 -10.49 6.53 24.14
CA THR A 236 -11.03 6.47 22.78
C THR A 236 -9.97 6.15 21.73
N HIS A 237 -8.73 5.94 22.14
CA HIS A 237 -7.58 5.66 21.26
C HIS A 237 -7.39 6.77 20.20
N SER A 238 -7.50 8.03 20.64
CA SER A 238 -7.55 9.19 19.75
C SER A 238 -6.45 10.20 20.05
N CYS A 239 -5.98 10.88 19.01
CA CYS A 239 -5.06 11.99 19.14
C CYS A 239 -5.41 13.08 18.13
N SER A 240 -5.33 14.37 18.50
CA SER A 240 -5.61 15.48 17.58
C SER A 240 -4.64 15.59 16.39
N CYS A 241 -3.53 14.85 16.39
CA CYS A 241 -2.71 14.68 15.19
C CYS A 241 -3.35 13.75 14.15
N HIS A 242 -4.43 13.05 14.51
CA HIS A 242 -5.27 12.15 13.71
C HIS A 242 -4.57 10.91 13.15
N ALA A 243 -3.26 10.78 13.36
CA ALA A 243 -2.49 9.62 12.89
C ALA A 243 -2.91 8.31 13.57
N TRP A 244 -3.17 8.35 14.90
CA TRP A 244 -3.60 7.16 15.65
C TRP A 244 -5.03 6.76 15.24
N ASP A 245 -5.92 7.72 15.08
CA ASP A 245 -7.29 7.51 14.62
C ASP A 245 -7.33 6.83 13.24
N LEU A 246 -6.46 7.26 12.31
CA LEU A 246 -6.39 6.75 10.94
C LEU A 246 -5.81 5.35 10.81
N ASN A 247 -4.76 5.03 11.57
CA ASN A 247 -4.03 3.78 11.38
C ASN A 247 -4.11 2.82 12.56
N GLY A 248 -4.77 3.17 13.66
CA GLY A 248 -4.94 2.32 14.83
C GLY A 248 -3.66 2.05 15.63
N ILE A 249 -2.54 2.71 15.33
CA ILE A 249 -1.26 2.53 16.01
C ILE A 249 -0.93 3.81 16.79
N PRO A 250 -0.63 3.72 18.10
CA PRO A 250 -0.24 4.88 18.91
C PRO A 250 0.82 5.74 18.21
N CYS A 251 0.46 7.01 17.98
CA CYS A 251 1.37 8.00 17.44
C CYS A 251 2.42 8.41 18.49
N LEU A 252 3.41 9.21 18.12
CA LEU A 252 4.45 9.66 19.05
C LEU A 252 3.89 10.43 20.27
N HIS A 253 2.80 11.20 20.10
CA HIS A 253 2.13 11.90 21.20
C HIS A 253 1.42 10.93 22.15
N ALA A 254 0.72 9.94 21.58
CA ALA A 254 0.08 8.88 22.35
C ALA A 254 1.13 8.06 23.11
N CYS A 255 2.25 7.70 22.48
CA CYS A 255 3.36 7.02 23.16
C CYS A 255 3.90 7.83 24.34
N ALA A 256 3.99 9.16 24.24
CA ALA A 256 4.41 10.01 25.35
C ALA A 256 3.41 9.97 26.51
N ALA A 257 2.11 10.07 26.21
CA ALA A 257 1.05 9.95 27.21
C ALA A 257 1.02 8.54 27.86
N ILE A 258 1.17 7.48 27.07
CA ILE A 258 1.24 6.09 27.54
C ILE A 258 2.43 5.87 28.47
N SER A 259 3.59 6.42 28.10
CA SER A 259 4.80 6.33 28.92
C SER A 259 4.66 7.05 30.26
N TRP A 260 3.84 8.11 30.36
CA TRP A 260 3.68 8.90 31.58
C TRP A 260 3.12 8.10 32.76
N PHE A 261 2.24 7.12 32.50
CA PHE A 261 1.72 6.19 33.53
C PHE A 261 2.31 4.78 33.43
N HIS A 262 3.46 4.63 32.77
CA HIS A 262 4.16 3.35 32.61
C HIS A 262 3.37 2.26 31.85
N GLY A 263 2.48 2.65 30.94
CA GLY A 263 1.74 1.73 30.09
C GLY A 263 2.59 1.16 28.94
N ASN A 264 2.11 0.05 28.33
CA ASN A 264 2.72 -0.53 27.14
C ASN A 264 1.95 -0.12 25.88
N PRO A 265 2.58 0.58 24.91
CA PRO A 265 1.91 0.99 23.68
C PRO A 265 1.33 -0.15 22.83
N GLU A 266 1.82 -1.39 22.98
CA GLU A 266 1.21 -2.53 22.26
C GLU A 266 -0.24 -2.75 22.69
N ASP A 267 -0.61 -2.48 23.94
CA ASP A 267 -1.97 -2.67 24.47
C ASP A 267 -2.97 -1.73 23.79
N PHE A 268 -2.49 -0.55 23.39
CA PHE A 268 -3.25 0.53 22.74
C PHE A 268 -3.32 0.44 21.21
N CYS A 269 -2.69 -0.57 20.59
CA CYS A 269 -2.89 -0.87 19.18
C CYS A 269 -4.32 -1.39 18.95
N ASP A 270 -4.90 -1.00 17.82
CA ASP A 270 -6.21 -1.50 17.38
C ASP A 270 -6.22 -3.03 17.22
N ALA A 271 -7.38 -3.63 17.47
CA ALA A 271 -7.60 -5.07 17.40
C ALA A 271 -7.20 -5.68 16.06
N VAL A 272 -7.28 -4.92 14.95
CA VAL A 272 -6.88 -5.40 13.62
C VAL A 272 -5.38 -5.70 13.50
N TYR A 273 -4.53 -5.17 14.39
CA TYR A 273 -3.08 -5.40 14.38
C TYR A 273 -2.62 -6.50 15.36
N LYS A 274 -3.57 -7.06 16.12
CA LYS A 274 -3.26 -8.05 17.15
C LYS A 274 -3.01 -9.43 16.55
N LYS A 275 -2.30 -10.27 17.31
CA LYS A 275 -1.96 -11.65 16.93
C LYS A 275 -3.19 -12.46 16.55
N GLU A 276 -4.31 -12.26 17.24
CA GLU A 276 -5.56 -12.95 16.99
C GLU A 276 -6.12 -12.61 15.60
N ALA A 277 -6.07 -11.33 15.19
CA ALA A 277 -6.48 -10.92 13.84
C ALA A 277 -5.56 -11.51 12.76
N TYR A 278 -4.25 -11.55 13.03
CA TYR A 278 -3.28 -12.19 12.13
C TYR A 278 -3.58 -13.68 11.93
N LEU A 279 -3.79 -14.41 13.02
CA LEU A 279 -4.06 -15.85 12.98
C LEU A 279 -5.38 -16.15 12.27
N ARG A 280 -6.45 -15.37 12.51
CA ARG A 280 -7.71 -15.51 11.78
C ARG A 280 -7.54 -15.33 10.27
N ALA A 281 -6.75 -14.35 9.84
CA ALA A 281 -6.51 -14.12 8.41
C ALA A 281 -5.80 -15.31 7.72
N TYR A 282 -4.96 -16.02 8.46
CA TYR A 282 -4.19 -17.16 7.96
C TYR A 282 -4.70 -18.52 8.43
N GLU A 283 -5.87 -18.58 9.06
CA GLU A 283 -6.50 -19.84 9.47
C GLU A 283 -6.90 -20.69 8.25
N PRO A 284 -7.48 -20.12 7.17
CA PRO A 284 -7.79 -20.89 5.97
C PRO A 284 -6.54 -21.49 5.30
N MET A 285 -6.70 -22.68 4.72
CA MET A 285 -5.63 -23.41 4.04
C MET A 285 -5.97 -23.65 2.58
N ILE A 286 -4.99 -23.37 1.72
CA ILE A 286 -5.00 -23.90 0.36
C ILE A 286 -4.54 -25.36 0.46
N MET A 287 -5.45 -26.28 0.18
CA MET A 287 -5.19 -27.71 0.30
C MET A 287 -4.16 -28.17 -0.75
N PRO A 288 -3.31 -29.16 -0.41
CA PRO A 288 -2.43 -29.79 -1.37
C PRO A 288 -3.25 -30.49 -2.47
N MET A 289 -2.67 -30.57 -3.66
CA MET A 289 -3.24 -31.29 -4.79
C MET A 289 -2.37 -32.49 -5.12
N THR A 290 -3.01 -33.60 -5.50
CA THR A 290 -2.31 -34.77 -6.04
C THR A 290 -1.72 -34.48 -7.41
N SER A 291 -0.89 -35.37 -7.92
CA SER A 291 -0.34 -35.27 -9.27
C SER A 291 -1.45 -35.41 -10.33
N GLN A 292 -1.22 -34.85 -11.52
CA GLN A 292 -2.24 -34.77 -12.58
C GLN A 292 -2.78 -36.15 -13.01
N ASP A 293 -1.94 -37.19 -12.95
CA ASP A 293 -2.30 -38.58 -13.23
C ASP A 293 -3.28 -39.18 -12.20
N GLN A 294 -3.39 -38.58 -11.01
CA GLN A 294 -4.28 -39.01 -9.93
C GLN A 294 -5.56 -38.16 -9.82
N TRP A 295 -5.74 -37.16 -10.68
CA TRP A 295 -6.94 -36.30 -10.64
C TRP A 295 -8.18 -37.08 -11.07
N MET A 296 -9.28 -36.85 -10.36
CA MET A 296 -10.59 -37.39 -10.72
C MET A 296 -11.00 -36.88 -12.11
N LYS A 297 -11.34 -37.79 -13.01
CA LYS A 297 -11.87 -37.43 -14.33
C LYS A 297 -13.29 -36.93 -14.17
N ILE A 298 -13.48 -35.64 -14.37
CA ILE A 298 -14.79 -34.98 -14.36
C ILE A 298 -15.36 -34.89 -15.78
N ASN A 299 -16.66 -35.13 -15.93
CA ASN A 299 -17.39 -34.99 -17.20
C ASN A 299 -17.77 -33.52 -17.48
N LEU A 300 -16.80 -32.62 -17.35
CA LEU A 300 -16.97 -31.22 -17.78
C LEU A 300 -16.51 -31.05 -19.24
N PRO A 301 -17.08 -30.08 -19.97
CA PRO A 301 -16.60 -29.73 -21.30
C PRO A 301 -15.09 -29.45 -21.28
N ARG A 302 -14.39 -29.90 -22.33
CA ARG A 302 -12.97 -29.57 -22.46
C ARG A 302 -12.80 -28.07 -22.55
N LEU A 303 -11.90 -27.53 -21.75
CA LEU A 303 -11.47 -26.13 -21.87
C LEU A 303 -10.89 -25.94 -23.27
N LEU A 304 -11.52 -25.06 -24.04
CA LEU A 304 -10.99 -24.65 -25.34
C LEU A 304 -9.76 -23.77 -25.11
N PRO A 305 -8.76 -23.82 -26.01
CA PRO A 305 -7.64 -22.88 -25.94
C PRO A 305 -8.18 -21.45 -26.04
N PRO A 306 -7.50 -20.46 -25.41
CA PRO A 306 -7.87 -19.06 -25.56
C PRO A 306 -7.96 -18.70 -27.04
N LYS A 307 -8.98 -17.91 -27.42
CA LYS A 307 -9.08 -17.41 -28.79
C LYS A 307 -7.86 -16.54 -29.07
N TYR A 308 -7.12 -16.86 -30.13
CA TYR A 308 -5.90 -16.13 -30.44
C TYR A 308 -6.24 -14.69 -30.86
N HIS A 309 -5.92 -13.74 -29.99
CA HIS A 309 -5.96 -12.32 -30.30
C HIS A 309 -4.54 -11.77 -30.32
N LYS A 310 -4.18 -11.11 -31.43
CA LYS A 310 -2.87 -10.46 -31.57
C LYS A 310 -2.86 -9.22 -30.66
N GLN A 311 -2.36 -9.39 -29.43
CA GLN A 311 -2.19 -8.28 -28.49
C GLN A 311 -1.21 -7.25 -29.10
N PRO A 312 -1.48 -5.93 -29.02
CA PRO A 312 -0.58 -4.92 -29.54
C PRO A 312 0.75 -4.92 -28.76
N GLY A 313 1.77 -5.52 -29.37
CA GLY A 313 3.13 -5.60 -28.83
C GLY A 313 3.28 -6.63 -27.70
N ARG A 314 4.53 -7.06 -27.47
CA ARG A 314 4.88 -7.94 -26.35
C ARG A 314 4.70 -7.16 -25.03
N PRO A 315 3.91 -7.65 -24.05
CA PRO A 315 3.86 -7.05 -22.73
C PRO A 315 5.28 -7.00 -22.16
N LYS A 316 5.72 -5.81 -21.75
CA LYS A 316 7.08 -5.65 -21.20
C LYS A 316 7.15 -6.41 -19.88
N LYS A 317 8.16 -7.28 -19.73
CA LYS A 317 8.40 -8.08 -18.52
C LYS A 317 8.54 -7.21 -17.26
N THR A 318 9.04 -6.00 -17.45
CA THR A 318 9.12 -4.96 -16.43
C THR A 318 8.34 -3.75 -16.90
N ARG A 319 7.52 -3.19 -16.01
CA ARG A 319 6.97 -1.84 -16.22
C ARG A 319 8.16 -0.90 -16.45
N LYS A 320 8.05 0.07 -17.37
CA LYS A 320 8.99 1.21 -17.34
C LYS A 320 8.91 1.78 -15.93
N GLN A 321 10.00 1.73 -15.18
CA GLN A 321 10.10 2.38 -13.89
C GLN A 321 9.62 3.83 -14.13
N ALA A 322 8.70 4.31 -13.29
CA ALA A 322 8.45 5.75 -13.24
C ALA A 322 9.80 6.44 -12.98
N PHE A 323 9.91 7.75 -13.23
CA PHE A 323 11.11 8.58 -13.00
C PHE A 323 11.54 8.67 -11.51
N ASP A 324 11.43 7.56 -10.78
CA ASP A 324 11.66 7.39 -9.37
C ASP A 324 13.01 6.69 -9.18
N ASP A 325 13.93 7.54 -8.74
CA ASP A 325 15.20 7.32 -8.08
C ASP A 325 16.43 7.47 -9.00
N PRO A 326 17.37 8.39 -8.67
CA PRO A 326 18.68 8.37 -9.31
C PRO A 326 19.26 6.98 -9.10
N LYS A 327 19.79 6.37 -10.17
CA LYS A 327 20.46 5.07 -10.08
C LYS A 327 21.47 5.15 -8.93
N GLN A 328 21.22 4.47 -7.81
CA GLN A 328 22.32 4.11 -6.94
C GLN A 328 23.21 3.21 -7.79
N PRO A 329 24.49 3.55 -7.99
CA PRO A 329 25.36 2.74 -8.81
C PRO A 329 25.36 1.33 -8.22
N ALA A 330 25.23 0.31 -9.07
CA ALA A 330 25.24 -1.10 -8.66
C ALA A 330 26.52 -1.50 -7.89
N ASN A 331 27.51 -0.62 -7.89
CA ASN A 331 28.69 -0.66 -7.05
C ASN A 331 28.97 0.75 -6.49
N PRO A 332 28.92 0.97 -5.16
CA PRO A 332 29.20 2.27 -4.53
C PRO A 332 30.64 2.77 -4.75
N TYR A 333 31.54 1.93 -5.26
CA TYR A 333 32.92 2.29 -5.62
C TYR A 333 33.12 2.63 -7.11
N LYS A 334 32.07 2.57 -7.94
CA LYS A 334 32.13 2.99 -9.35
C LYS A 334 31.56 4.40 -9.51
N LEU A 335 32.44 5.37 -9.74
CA LEU A 335 32.03 6.71 -10.17
C LEU A 335 31.34 6.63 -11.55
N PRO A 336 30.21 7.31 -11.75
CA PRO A 336 29.62 7.48 -13.07
C PRO A 336 30.59 8.28 -13.95
N ARG A 337 30.91 7.76 -15.14
CA ARG A 337 31.75 8.47 -16.12
C ARG A 337 30.92 9.58 -16.78
N TYR A 338 31.12 10.80 -16.33
CA TYR A 338 30.71 12.00 -17.06
C TYR A 338 31.95 12.53 -17.82
N ASP A 339 31.75 13.03 -19.04
CA ASP A 339 32.76 13.67 -19.90
C ASP A 339 33.98 12.84 -20.35
N VAL A 340 33.85 11.50 -20.43
CA VAL A 340 34.88 10.67 -21.07
C VAL A 340 34.51 10.48 -22.55
N LEU A 341 35.33 11.04 -23.45
CA LEU A 341 35.26 10.77 -24.89
C LEU A 341 35.49 9.26 -25.13
N LEU A 342 34.41 8.54 -25.42
CA LEU A 342 34.45 7.13 -25.77
C LEU A 342 34.95 7.01 -27.21
N LYS A 343 36.05 6.27 -27.39
CA LYS A 343 36.63 5.94 -28.69
C LYS A 343 36.22 4.53 -29.09
N CYS A 344 35.78 4.36 -30.34
CA CYS A 344 35.42 3.07 -30.91
C CYS A 344 36.58 2.08 -30.76
N GLY A 345 36.29 0.87 -30.28
CA GLY A 345 37.32 -0.15 -30.04
C GLY A 345 38.03 -0.60 -31.32
N ASN A 346 37.37 -0.44 -32.47
CA ASN A 346 37.85 -0.92 -33.75
C ASN A 346 38.60 0.14 -34.55
N CYS A 347 38.11 1.38 -34.59
CA CYS A 347 38.70 2.46 -35.41
C CYS A 347 39.27 3.64 -34.60
N ARG A 348 39.13 3.62 -33.26
CA ARG A 348 39.54 4.69 -32.34
C ARG A 348 38.92 6.08 -32.60
N GLY A 349 37.94 6.17 -33.48
CA GLY A 349 37.17 7.38 -33.75
C GLY A 349 36.18 7.69 -32.63
N GLU A 350 35.80 8.96 -32.51
CA GLU A 350 34.81 9.46 -31.54
C GLU A 350 33.41 9.45 -32.17
N GLY A 351 32.35 9.41 -31.34
CA GLY A 351 30.96 9.50 -31.79
C GLY A 351 30.27 8.16 -32.13
N HIS A 352 30.97 7.03 -32.00
CA HIS A 352 30.37 5.69 -32.05
C HIS A 352 31.20 4.72 -31.18
N ASN A 353 30.58 3.59 -30.81
CA ASN A 353 31.22 2.55 -30.01
C ASN A 353 31.72 1.39 -30.86
#